data_AF-A0A956UCD3-F1
#
_entry.id   AF-A0A956UCD3-F1
#
_cell.length_a   1.000
_cell.length_b   1.000
_cell.length_c   1.000
_cell.angle_alpha   90.00
_cell.angle_beta   90.00
_cell.angle_gamma   90.00
#
_symmetry.space_group_name_H-M   'P 1'
#
loop_
_entity.id
_entity.type
_entity.pdbx_description
1 polymer ?
#
loop_
_entity_poly.entity_id
_entity_poly.type
_entity_poly.pdbx_seq_one_letter_code
_entity_poly.pdbx_strand_id
1 'polypeptide(L)'
;MSISKRLPWFVILISSALLFVAPARAEDGKSCEALSAEKIASMKREANTAFYAGKIKEAHSICQSLKDGVAANADSSSESDYTRILINLGITCLELGKPKDALAIFEAAQTRMDKDSKSDSKSLNRADILLGLAESHYRDGHAETALPLYDKALDIYAEHFSRFSEDLLPALEGLGGSHLVLDQNKEALPFFRHIAQIDLIKYGAEHPRVGKSFNNLSDVYFRLEECGGARPFFSQAIWIFRKNNLDSLNRKLDSADYQRLYSQDEIALFKKRAKQVIMGVQDPPSFRKSSYDLLSEKGFDESCKLCENKRPSDFDNWQVRRAGHFDAGFIKIDPTKEQKGLIFCLHGLGLNHASYMEFAKKIAPYGYGVVAIDVRGFGSLSKEKGFDKIDMASGMDDLRAMVSMFRDSNKDSRIFMLGESMGGALALQFTAQFPELV
;
A
#
# COMPACT_ATOMS: atom_id res chain seq x y z
N MET A 1 -13.56 -14.20 31.67
CA MET A 1 -12.70 -13.48 30.72
C MET A 1 -13.27 -13.67 29.33
N SER A 2 -14.09 -12.72 28.88
CA SER A 2 -14.73 -12.74 27.56
C SER A 2 -13.93 -11.81 26.66
N ILE A 3 -13.08 -12.38 25.81
CA ILE A 3 -12.30 -11.64 24.81
C ILE A 3 -13.29 -11.13 23.77
N SER A 4 -13.52 -9.81 23.75
CA SER A 4 -14.48 -9.17 22.88
C SER A 4 -14.05 -9.29 21.42
N LYS A 5 -14.94 -9.85 20.60
CA LYS A 5 -14.97 -9.82 19.13
C LYS A 5 -14.44 -8.49 18.58
N ARG A 6 -13.21 -8.44 18.06
CA ARG A 6 -12.65 -7.29 17.35
C ARG A 6 -12.44 -7.68 15.89
N LEU A 7 -13.02 -6.92 14.97
CA LEU A 7 -12.87 -7.14 13.53
C LEU A 7 -11.39 -6.96 13.09
N PRO A 8 -10.86 -7.83 12.20
CA PRO A 8 -9.45 -7.85 11.75
C PRO A 8 -9.01 -6.71 10.84
N TRP A 9 -7.68 -6.56 10.79
CA TRP A 9 -6.93 -5.54 10.09
C TRP A 9 -6.63 -5.98 8.65
N PHE A 10 -7.20 -5.28 7.67
CA PHE A 10 -6.75 -5.36 6.28
C PHE A 10 -6.59 -4.00 5.65
N VAL A 11 -5.47 -3.88 4.96
CA VAL A 11 -5.24 -2.91 3.90
C VAL A 11 -5.48 -3.63 2.58
N ILE A 12 -6.69 -3.51 2.04
CA ILE A 12 -6.86 -3.29 0.60
C ILE A 12 -7.20 -1.81 0.45
N LEU A 13 -6.47 -1.11 -0.42
CA LEU A 13 -6.57 0.32 -0.68
C LEU A 13 -8.01 0.75 -1.05
N ILE A 14 -8.64 1.61 -0.25
CA ILE A 14 -9.49 2.68 -0.80
C ILE A 14 -9.53 3.93 0.09
N SER A 15 -9.37 5.06 -0.58
CA SER A 15 -9.75 6.39 -0.12
C SER A 15 -11.29 6.56 -0.07
N SER A 16 -11.84 6.99 1.07
CA SER A 16 -13.20 7.55 1.12
C SER A 16 -13.24 8.85 1.91
N ALA A 17 -13.95 9.83 1.35
CA ALA A 17 -14.27 11.13 1.93
C ALA A 17 -15.80 11.21 2.13
N LEU A 18 -16.25 11.71 3.27
CA LEU A 18 -17.64 12.12 3.56
C LEU A 18 -17.64 13.65 3.77
N LEU A 19 -18.66 14.48 3.48
CA LEU A 19 -20.00 14.35 2.91
C LEU A 19 -20.49 15.80 2.65
N PHE A 20 -21.16 16.08 1.54
CA PHE A 20 -22.37 16.91 1.54
C PHE A 20 -23.21 16.63 0.29
N VAL A 21 -24.51 16.46 0.50
CA VAL A 21 -25.53 16.00 -0.45
C VAL A 21 -26.18 17.20 -1.17
N ALA A 22 -26.48 17.04 -2.47
CA ALA A 22 -27.70 17.56 -3.09
C ALA A 22 -28.07 16.70 -4.32
N PRO A 23 -29.37 16.46 -4.59
CA PRO A 23 -29.84 15.57 -5.64
C PRO A 23 -29.74 16.19 -7.03
N ALA A 24 -29.67 15.31 -8.03
CA ALA A 24 -29.60 15.62 -9.45
C ALA A 24 -30.76 16.51 -9.91
N ARG A 25 -30.43 17.51 -10.73
CA ARG A 25 -31.38 18.11 -11.66
C ARG A 25 -31.05 17.54 -13.03
N ALA A 26 -32.01 16.79 -13.59
CA ALA A 26 -31.97 16.36 -14.97
C ALA A 26 -31.94 17.61 -15.85
N GLU A 27 -30.96 17.70 -16.75
CA GLU A 27 -31.05 18.58 -17.90
C GLU A 27 -30.99 17.76 -19.18
N ASP A 28 -31.93 18.12 -20.04
CA ASP A 28 -32.38 17.47 -21.25
C ASP A 28 -31.30 17.33 -22.33
N GLY A 29 -31.42 16.24 -23.08
CA GLY A 29 -31.31 16.27 -24.55
C GLY A 29 -30.04 16.88 -25.13
N LYS A 30 -28.93 16.12 -25.16
CA LYS A 30 -27.92 16.26 -26.21
C LYS A 30 -27.79 14.96 -26.97
N SER A 31 -28.04 15.04 -28.28
CA SER A 31 -27.72 13.98 -29.23
C SER A 31 -26.25 13.60 -29.06
N CYS A 32 -25.98 12.36 -28.67
CA CYS A 32 -24.63 11.86 -28.49
C CYS A 32 -24.02 11.66 -29.89
N GLU A 33 -23.13 12.56 -30.31
CA GLU A 33 -22.34 12.34 -31.53
C GLU A 33 -21.41 11.14 -31.32
N ALA A 34 -21.47 10.19 -32.26
CA ALA A 34 -20.57 9.05 -32.32
C ALA A 34 -19.10 9.49 -32.29
N LEU A 35 -18.30 8.93 -31.38
CA LEU A 35 -16.87 9.22 -31.28
C LEU A 35 -16.09 8.48 -32.38
N SER A 36 -15.12 9.16 -33.02
CA SER A 36 -14.17 8.50 -33.92
C SER A 36 -13.19 7.60 -33.14
N ALA A 37 -12.63 6.58 -33.81
CA ALA A 37 -11.65 5.68 -33.20
C ALA A 37 -10.41 6.43 -32.64
N GLU A 38 -9.93 7.45 -33.35
CA GLU A 38 -8.84 8.30 -32.90
C GLU A 38 -9.18 9.07 -31.61
N LYS A 39 -10.41 9.58 -31.53
CA LYS A 39 -10.90 10.30 -30.34
C LYS A 39 -11.05 9.36 -29.14
N ILE A 40 -11.56 8.15 -29.36
CA ILE A 40 -11.65 7.10 -28.33
C ILE A 40 -10.25 6.77 -27.80
N ALA A 41 -9.28 6.50 -28.68
CA ALA A 41 -7.90 6.19 -28.28
C ALA A 41 -7.24 7.35 -27.51
N SER A 42 -7.51 8.60 -27.92
CA SER A 42 -7.01 9.78 -27.21
C SER A 42 -7.59 9.89 -25.80
N MET A 43 -8.92 9.75 -25.66
CA MET A 43 -9.60 9.80 -24.37
C MET A 43 -9.18 8.66 -23.43
N LYS A 44 -8.94 7.45 -23.95
CA LYS A 44 -8.38 6.34 -23.15
C LYS A 44 -7.02 6.71 -22.55
N ARG A 45 -6.11 7.28 -23.35
CA ARG A 45 -4.79 7.75 -22.88
C ARG A 45 -4.89 8.87 -21.84
N GLU A 46 -5.81 9.81 -22.04
CA GLU A 46 -6.05 10.92 -21.11
C GLU A 46 -6.58 10.39 -19.77
N ALA A 47 -7.57 9.50 -19.80
CA ALA A 47 -8.13 8.88 -18.60
C ALA A 47 -7.06 8.07 -17.85
N ASN A 48 -6.21 7.34 -18.57
CA ASN A 48 -5.09 6.59 -18.01
C ASN A 48 -4.09 7.52 -17.30
N THR A 49 -3.75 8.64 -17.94
CA THR A 49 -2.85 9.67 -17.38
C THR A 49 -3.45 10.28 -16.12
N ALA A 50 -4.73 10.65 -16.16
CA ALA A 50 -5.45 11.20 -15.01
C ALA A 50 -5.52 10.20 -13.85
N PHE A 51 -5.80 8.92 -14.13
CA PHE A 51 -5.87 7.85 -13.14
C PHE A 51 -4.52 7.67 -12.44
N TYR A 52 -3.42 7.54 -13.18
CA TYR A 52 -2.09 7.38 -12.59
C TYR A 52 -1.58 8.65 -11.90
N ALA A 53 -2.02 9.83 -12.30
CA ALA A 53 -1.76 11.09 -11.59
C ALA A 53 -2.59 11.25 -10.29
N GLY A 54 -3.48 10.31 -9.96
CA GLY A 54 -4.36 10.40 -8.78
C GLY A 54 -5.57 11.30 -8.96
N LYS A 55 -5.82 11.80 -10.17
CA LYS A 55 -6.99 12.60 -10.50
C LYS A 55 -8.18 11.69 -10.83
N ILE A 56 -8.61 10.89 -9.85
CA ILE A 56 -9.60 9.82 -10.07
C ILE A 56 -10.95 10.36 -10.57
N LYS A 57 -11.39 11.53 -10.10
CA LYS A 57 -12.65 12.16 -10.56
C LYS A 57 -12.62 12.53 -12.05
N GLU A 58 -11.47 13.01 -12.53
CA GLU A 58 -11.26 13.37 -13.93
C GLU A 58 -11.27 12.10 -14.79
N ALA A 59 -10.50 11.08 -14.39
CA ALA A 59 -10.50 9.78 -15.07
C ALA A 59 -11.90 9.14 -15.14
N HIS A 60 -12.66 9.23 -14.04
CA HIS A 60 -14.05 8.76 -13.98
C HIS A 60 -14.95 9.49 -14.98
N SER A 61 -14.87 10.83 -15.04
CA SER A 61 -15.65 11.63 -15.98
C SER A 61 -15.34 11.28 -17.44
N ILE A 62 -14.06 11.07 -17.76
CA ILE A 62 -13.62 10.68 -19.11
C ILE A 62 -14.15 9.29 -19.45
N CYS A 63 -14.09 8.33 -18.52
CA CYS A 63 -14.66 6.99 -18.71
C CYS A 63 -16.17 7.01 -18.93
N GLN A 64 -16.87 7.86 -18.20
CA GLN A 64 -18.31 8.02 -18.35
C GLN A 64 -18.64 8.57 -19.75
N SER A 65 -17.91 9.60 -20.21
CA SER A 65 -18.05 10.13 -21.58
C SER A 65 -17.69 9.09 -22.66
N LEU A 66 -16.67 8.26 -22.42
CA LEU A 66 -16.32 7.15 -23.31
C LEU A 66 -17.44 6.11 -23.38
N LYS A 67 -18.01 5.71 -22.24
CA LYS A 67 -19.13 4.78 -22.16
C LYS A 67 -20.34 5.31 -22.94
N ASP A 68 -20.67 6.58 -22.79
CA ASP A 68 -21.82 7.18 -23.45
C ASP A 68 -21.59 7.33 -24.97
N GLY A 69 -20.38 7.72 -25.38
CA GLY A 69 -20.04 7.92 -26.79
C GLY A 69 -19.82 6.64 -27.60
N VAL A 70 -19.33 5.55 -26.99
CA VAL A 70 -19.14 4.25 -27.69
C VAL A 70 -20.44 3.46 -27.80
N ALA A 71 -21.38 3.62 -26.85
CA ALA A 71 -22.70 2.99 -26.93
C ALA A 71 -23.49 3.38 -28.20
N ALA A 72 -23.16 4.51 -28.82
CA ALA A 72 -23.75 4.97 -30.08
C ALA A 72 -23.22 4.24 -31.35
N ASN A 73 -22.13 3.46 -31.25
CA ASN A 73 -21.45 2.80 -32.37
C ASN A 73 -21.43 1.27 -32.19
N ALA A 74 -22.51 0.60 -32.61
CA ALA A 74 -22.73 -0.83 -32.37
C ALA A 74 -22.10 -1.75 -33.44
N ASP A 75 -20.77 -1.93 -33.42
CA ASP A 75 -20.04 -2.92 -34.22
C ASP A 75 -19.24 -3.90 -33.34
N SER A 76 -19.05 -5.15 -33.79
CA SER A 76 -18.46 -6.21 -32.95
C SER A 76 -17.02 -5.96 -32.43
N SER A 77 -16.18 -5.16 -33.11
CA SER A 77 -14.88 -4.76 -32.57
C SER A 77 -15.00 -3.72 -31.45
N SER A 78 -16.13 -3.00 -31.38
CA SER A 78 -16.43 -2.05 -30.32
C SER A 78 -16.86 -2.73 -29.02
N GLU A 79 -17.21 -4.02 -29.05
CA GLU A 79 -17.73 -4.76 -27.88
C GLU A 79 -16.67 -5.06 -26.82
N SER A 80 -15.48 -5.52 -27.25
CA SER A 80 -14.36 -5.73 -26.34
C SER A 80 -13.86 -4.40 -25.75
N ASP A 81 -13.83 -3.36 -26.59
CA ASP A 81 -13.49 -1.99 -26.20
C ASP A 81 -14.49 -1.41 -25.19
N TYR A 82 -15.78 -1.61 -25.42
CA TYR A 82 -16.84 -1.18 -24.52
C TYR A 82 -16.76 -1.88 -23.16
N THR A 83 -16.51 -3.19 -23.17
CA THR A 83 -16.32 -3.99 -21.96
C THR A 83 -15.14 -3.46 -21.15
N ARG A 84 -14.01 -3.16 -21.80
CA ARG A 84 -12.85 -2.53 -21.16
C ARG A 84 -13.18 -1.16 -20.57
N ILE A 85 -13.97 -0.33 -21.27
CA ILE A 85 -14.43 0.97 -20.74
C ILE A 85 -15.27 0.77 -19.47
N LEU A 86 -16.18 -0.21 -19.44
CA LEU A 86 -16.96 -0.53 -18.24
C LEU A 86 -16.08 -1.00 -17.09
N ILE A 87 -15.10 -1.88 -17.35
CA ILE A 87 -14.14 -2.33 -16.33
C ILE A 87 -13.42 -1.13 -15.72
N ASN A 88 -12.88 -0.26 -16.57
CA ASN A 88 -12.13 0.92 -16.15
C ASN A 88 -13.03 1.91 -15.39
N LEU A 89 -14.27 2.11 -15.82
CA LEU A 89 -15.25 2.93 -15.10
C LEU A 89 -15.57 2.33 -13.72
N GLY A 90 -15.79 1.01 -13.62
CA GLY A 90 -16.00 0.31 -12.36
C GLY A 90 -14.83 0.47 -11.39
N ILE A 91 -13.59 0.37 -11.90
CA ILE A 91 -12.37 0.64 -11.13
C ILE A 91 -12.36 2.08 -10.60
N THR A 92 -12.71 3.08 -11.42
CA THR A 92 -12.79 4.46 -10.90
C THR A 92 -13.84 4.63 -9.82
N CYS A 93 -14.99 3.94 -9.90
CA CYS A 93 -16.00 3.94 -8.83
C CYS A 93 -15.45 3.32 -7.55
N LEU A 94 -14.75 2.19 -7.66
CA LEU A 94 -14.05 1.56 -6.54
C LEU A 94 -13.08 2.54 -5.89
N GLU A 95 -12.22 3.21 -6.66
CA GLU A 95 -11.24 4.20 -6.16
C GLU A 95 -11.88 5.47 -5.56
N LEU A 96 -13.10 5.81 -5.98
CA LEU A 96 -13.89 6.90 -5.38
C LEU A 96 -14.62 6.49 -4.09
N GLY A 97 -14.45 5.25 -3.63
CA GLY A 97 -15.14 4.74 -2.44
C GLY A 97 -16.62 4.44 -2.67
N LYS A 98 -17.01 4.11 -3.91
CA LYS A 98 -18.39 3.84 -4.30
C LYS A 98 -18.56 2.37 -4.75
N PRO A 99 -18.48 1.40 -3.82
CA PRO A 99 -18.49 -0.03 -4.18
C PRO A 99 -19.81 -0.50 -4.78
N LYS A 100 -20.95 0.10 -4.40
CA LYS A 100 -22.26 -0.26 -4.97
C LYS A 100 -22.43 0.20 -6.41
N ASP A 101 -21.96 1.40 -6.73
CA ASP A 101 -21.95 1.91 -8.11
C ASP A 101 -21.02 1.06 -8.98
N ALA A 102 -19.85 0.68 -8.43
CA ALA A 102 -18.92 -0.21 -9.10
C ALA A 102 -19.54 -1.59 -9.36
N LEU A 103 -20.20 -2.19 -8.37
CA LEU A 103 -20.88 -3.48 -8.49
C LEU A 103 -21.86 -3.47 -9.68
N ALA A 104 -22.74 -2.46 -9.75
CA ALA A 104 -23.70 -2.32 -10.85
C ALA A 104 -23.02 -2.21 -12.23
N ILE A 105 -21.88 -1.53 -12.31
CA ILE A 105 -21.12 -1.40 -13.56
C ILE A 105 -20.47 -2.73 -13.96
N PHE A 106 -19.88 -3.45 -13.00
CA PHE A 106 -19.27 -4.75 -13.27
C PHE A 106 -20.31 -5.83 -13.60
N GLU A 107 -21.49 -5.81 -12.97
CA GLU A 107 -22.62 -6.70 -13.32
C GLU A 107 -23.13 -6.41 -14.75
N ALA A 108 -23.18 -5.13 -15.14
CA ALA A 108 -23.50 -4.74 -16.50
C ALA A 108 -22.44 -5.23 -17.51
N ALA A 109 -21.15 -5.13 -17.16
CA ALA A 109 -20.06 -5.66 -17.97
C ALA A 109 -20.14 -7.19 -18.09
N GLN A 110 -20.43 -7.88 -16.98
CA GLN A 110 -20.60 -9.33 -16.94
C GLN A 110 -21.76 -9.79 -17.83
N THR A 111 -22.93 -9.18 -17.65
CA THR A 111 -24.14 -9.48 -18.43
C THR A 111 -23.91 -9.28 -19.93
N ARG A 112 -23.15 -8.26 -20.31
CA ARG A 112 -22.83 -7.98 -21.71
C ARG A 112 -21.92 -9.05 -22.29
N MET A 113 -20.85 -9.38 -21.58
CA MET A 113 -19.90 -10.41 -21.98
C MET A 113 -20.55 -11.80 -22.08
N ASP A 114 -21.46 -12.14 -21.16
CA ASP A 114 -22.20 -13.42 -21.19
C ASP A 114 -23.17 -13.53 -22.38
N LYS A 115 -23.62 -12.40 -22.95
CA LYS A 115 -24.47 -12.38 -24.15
C LYS A 115 -23.69 -12.51 -25.45
N ASP A 116 -22.40 -12.20 -25.45
CA ASP A 116 -21.55 -12.35 -26.63
C ASP A 116 -21.16 -13.82 -26.79
N SER A 117 -21.79 -14.49 -27.76
CA SER A 117 -21.53 -15.91 -28.06
C SER A 117 -20.10 -16.19 -28.52
N LYS A 118 -19.32 -15.15 -28.88
CA LYS A 118 -17.90 -15.27 -29.23
C LYS A 118 -16.97 -15.03 -28.03
N SER A 119 -17.51 -14.68 -26.87
CA SER A 119 -16.72 -14.39 -25.68
C SER A 119 -16.09 -15.66 -25.12
N ASP A 120 -14.77 -15.63 -24.95
CA ASP A 120 -14.05 -16.69 -24.26
C ASP A 120 -14.29 -16.59 -22.74
N SER A 121 -14.87 -17.65 -22.18
CA SER A 121 -15.09 -17.84 -20.74
C SER A 121 -13.80 -17.72 -19.90
N LYS A 122 -12.64 -17.88 -20.53
CA LYS A 122 -11.31 -17.76 -19.94
C LYS A 122 -10.58 -16.48 -20.38
N SER A 123 -11.29 -15.50 -20.94
CA SER A 123 -10.67 -14.22 -21.33
C SER A 123 -10.18 -13.42 -20.12
N LEU A 124 -9.11 -12.65 -20.30
CA LEU A 124 -8.61 -11.74 -19.26
C LEU A 124 -9.62 -10.63 -18.88
N ASN A 125 -10.53 -10.25 -19.79
CA ASN A 125 -11.65 -9.37 -19.46
C ASN A 125 -12.61 -10.02 -18.44
N ARG A 126 -12.85 -11.34 -18.56
CA ARG A 126 -13.64 -12.10 -17.58
C ARG A 126 -13.01 -12.09 -16.21
N ALA A 127 -11.70 -12.32 -16.13
CA ALA A 127 -10.95 -12.25 -14.88
C ALA A 127 -11.04 -10.86 -14.23
N ASP A 128 -10.81 -9.79 -15.01
CA ASP A 128 -10.88 -8.41 -14.50
C ASP A 128 -12.29 -8.04 -14.00
N ILE A 129 -13.36 -8.53 -14.66
CA ILE A 129 -14.75 -8.34 -14.21
C ILE A 129 -15.02 -9.09 -12.91
N LEU A 130 -14.64 -10.38 -12.83
CA LEU A 130 -14.81 -11.18 -11.61
C LEU A 130 -14.06 -10.56 -10.44
N LEU A 131 -12.84 -10.09 -10.67
CA LEU A 131 -12.04 -9.36 -9.71
C LEU A 131 -12.74 -8.06 -9.25
N GLY A 132 -13.28 -7.28 -10.19
CA GLY A 132 -14.04 -6.07 -9.88
C GLY A 132 -15.31 -6.31 -9.07
N LEU A 133 -16.05 -7.39 -9.37
CA LEU A 133 -17.21 -7.84 -8.60
C LEU A 133 -16.81 -8.27 -7.19
N ALA A 134 -15.76 -9.09 -7.08
CA ALA A 134 -15.22 -9.56 -5.80
C ALA A 134 -14.81 -8.38 -4.91
N GLU A 135 -14.05 -7.45 -5.48
CA GLU A 135 -13.59 -6.24 -4.81
C GLU A 135 -14.77 -5.35 -4.39
N SER A 136 -15.79 -5.22 -5.22
CA SER A 136 -17.01 -4.46 -4.87
C SER A 136 -17.74 -5.09 -3.68
N HIS A 137 -17.90 -6.41 -3.65
CA HIS A 137 -18.48 -7.13 -2.52
C HIS A 137 -17.63 -7.02 -1.25
N TYR A 138 -16.32 -7.23 -1.37
CA TYR A 138 -15.39 -7.12 -0.24
C TYR A 138 -15.42 -5.73 0.40
N ARG A 139 -15.38 -4.68 -0.42
CA ARG A 139 -15.43 -3.28 0.02
C ARG A 139 -16.79 -2.89 0.63
N ASP A 140 -17.87 -3.53 0.20
CA ASP A 140 -19.20 -3.39 0.79
C ASP A 140 -19.42 -4.28 2.05
N GLY A 141 -18.39 -5.02 2.48
CA GLY A 141 -18.41 -5.84 3.71
C GLY A 141 -18.85 -7.29 3.53
N HIS A 142 -19.02 -7.76 2.30
CA HIS A 142 -19.49 -9.10 1.96
C HIS A 142 -18.33 -10.02 1.53
N ALA A 143 -17.38 -10.26 2.43
CA ALA A 143 -16.16 -11.04 2.14
C ALA A 143 -16.46 -12.50 1.74
N GLU A 144 -17.48 -13.14 2.31
CA GLU A 144 -17.88 -14.51 1.93
C GLU A 144 -18.32 -14.60 0.46
N THR A 145 -19.02 -13.58 -0.04
CA THR A 145 -19.43 -13.48 -1.44
C THR A 145 -18.25 -13.21 -2.37
N ALA A 146 -17.24 -12.49 -1.88
CA ALA A 146 -16.07 -12.11 -2.66
C ALA A 146 -15.11 -13.29 -2.90
N LEU A 147 -14.92 -14.18 -1.92
CA LEU A 147 -14.03 -15.34 -2.00
C LEU A 147 -14.16 -16.16 -3.30
N PRO A 148 -15.34 -16.72 -3.65
CA PRO A 148 -15.48 -17.54 -4.86
C PRO A 148 -15.30 -16.74 -6.16
N LEU A 149 -15.42 -15.42 -6.12
CA LEU A 149 -15.18 -14.56 -7.28
C LEU A 149 -13.69 -14.29 -7.48
N TYR A 150 -12.95 -14.00 -6.40
CA TYR A 150 -11.49 -13.90 -6.48
C TYR A 150 -10.84 -15.22 -6.89
N ASP A 151 -11.33 -16.35 -6.39
CA ASP A 151 -10.82 -17.69 -6.72
C ASP A 151 -10.96 -17.99 -8.22
N LYS A 152 -12.16 -17.75 -8.78
CA LYS A 152 -12.39 -17.87 -10.23
C LYS A 152 -11.54 -16.90 -11.06
N ALA A 153 -11.32 -15.69 -10.57
CA ALA A 153 -10.45 -14.73 -11.25
C ALA A 153 -8.99 -15.21 -11.25
N LEU A 154 -8.52 -15.77 -10.12
CA LEU A 154 -7.18 -16.33 -9.97
C LEU A 154 -6.98 -17.54 -10.90
N ASP A 155 -7.96 -18.44 -11.00
CA ASP A 155 -7.93 -19.58 -11.91
C ASP A 155 -7.73 -19.13 -13.36
N ILE A 156 -8.49 -18.12 -13.81
CA ILE A 156 -8.32 -17.58 -15.16
C ILE A 156 -6.93 -16.96 -15.30
N TYR A 157 -6.46 -16.14 -14.35
CA TYR A 157 -5.11 -15.57 -14.43
C TYR A 157 -4.01 -16.64 -14.47
N ALA A 158 -4.16 -17.74 -13.74
CA ALA A 158 -3.20 -18.85 -13.70
C ALA A 158 -3.12 -19.64 -15.03
N GLU A 159 -4.13 -19.55 -15.90
CA GLU A 159 -4.09 -20.14 -17.24
C GLU A 159 -3.29 -19.29 -18.24
N HIS A 160 -3.23 -17.97 -18.03
CA HIS A 160 -2.54 -17.04 -18.94
C HIS A 160 -1.13 -16.70 -18.48
N PHE A 161 -0.91 -16.71 -17.17
CA PHE A 161 0.31 -16.23 -16.55
C PHE A 161 0.96 -17.30 -15.69
N SER A 162 2.28 -17.24 -15.57
CA SER A 162 2.98 -18.05 -14.58
C SER A 162 2.49 -17.75 -13.17
N ARG A 163 2.56 -18.77 -12.30
CA ARG A 163 2.33 -18.63 -10.86
C ARG A 163 3.13 -17.51 -10.21
N PHE A 164 4.23 -17.03 -10.80
CA PHE A 164 5.01 -15.90 -10.24
C PHE A 164 4.76 -14.55 -10.95
N SER A 165 3.69 -14.42 -11.74
CA SER A 165 3.33 -13.14 -12.36
C SER A 165 2.68 -12.16 -11.37
N GLU A 166 3.00 -10.87 -11.52
CA GLU A 166 2.36 -9.78 -10.78
C GLU A 166 0.86 -9.67 -11.10
N ASP A 167 0.40 -10.21 -12.23
CA ASP A 167 -1.00 -10.22 -12.63
C ASP A 167 -1.91 -10.99 -11.64
N LEU A 168 -1.34 -11.91 -10.86
CA LEU A 168 -2.07 -12.69 -9.85
C LEU A 168 -2.27 -11.90 -8.55
N LEU A 169 -1.47 -10.86 -8.30
CA LEU A 169 -1.44 -10.16 -7.00
C LEU A 169 -2.80 -9.65 -6.55
N PRO A 170 -3.63 -8.99 -7.39
CA PRO A 170 -4.92 -8.48 -6.93
C PRO A 170 -5.86 -9.58 -6.42
N ALA A 171 -5.90 -10.73 -7.09
CA ALA A 171 -6.73 -11.86 -6.68
C ALA A 171 -6.19 -12.55 -5.42
N LEU A 172 -4.86 -12.73 -5.33
CA LEU A 172 -4.20 -13.26 -4.13
C LEU A 172 -4.39 -12.35 -2.91
N GLU A 173 -4.26 -11.03 -3.10
CA GLU A 173 -4.50 -10.02 -2.06
C GLU A 173 -5.97 -10.03 -1.63
N GLY A 174 -6.92 -10.19 -2.57
CA GLY A 174 -8.34 -10.33 -2.28
C GLY A 174 -8.72 -11.61 -1.53
N LEU A 175 -8.11 -12.74 -1.87
CA LEU A 175 -8.32 -14.03 -1.18
C LEU A 175 -7.74 -14.01 0.23
N GLY A 176 -6.45 -13.66 0.37
CA GLY A 176 -5.82 -13.48 1.67
C GLY A 176 -6.59 -12.44 2.51
N GLY A 177 -6.96 -11.34 1.85
CA GLY A 177 -7.93 -10.28 2.20
C GLY A 177 -9.18 -10.78 2.91
N SER A 178 -9.92 -11.58 2.19
CA SER A 178 -11.22 -12.05 2.64
C SER A 178 -11.08 -13.06 3.77
N HIS A 179 -10.07 -13.93 3.72
CA HIS A 179 -9.84 -14.94 4.75
C HIS A 179 -9.53 -14.35 6.14
N LEU A 180 -8.58 -13.42 6.30
CA LEU A 180 -8.42 -12.86 7.66
C LEU A 180 -9.66 -12.04 8.09
N VAL A 181 -10.48 -11.46 7.19
CA VAL A 181 -11.68 -10.68 7.62
C VAL A 181 -12.69 -11.62 8.27
N LEU A 182 -12.72 -12.86 7.80
CA LEU A 182 -13.53 -13.96 8.30
C LEU A 182 -12.85 -14.73 9.43
N ASP A 183 -11.73 -14.24 9.99
CA ASP A 183 -10.89 -14.92 10.99
C ASP A 183 -10.36 -16.30 10.55
N GLN A 184 -10.30 -16.56 9.24
CA GLN A 184 -9.76 -17.79 8.62
C GLN A 184 -8.25 -17.64 8.39
N ASN A 185 -7.50 -17.49 9.49
CA ASN A 185 -6.08 -17.10 9.44
C ASN A 185 -5.18 -18.17 8.80
N LYS A 186 -5.55 -19.45 8.90
CA LYS A 186 -4.77 -20.57 8.32
C LYS A 186 -4.89 -20.58 6.81
N GLU A 187 -6.08 -20.26 6.31
CA GLU A 187 -6.42 -20.21 4.89
C GLU A 187 -5.78 -18.99 4.21
N ALA A 188 -5.60 -17.88 4.92
CA ALA A 188 -4.94 -16.68 4.41
C ALA A 188 -3.42 -16.84 4.20
N LEU A 189 -2.77 -17.65 5.02
CA LEU A 189 -1.31 -17.84 5.03
C LEU A 189 -0.70 -18.20 3.66
N PRO A 190 -1.21 -19.21 2.91
CA PRO A 190 -0.66 -19.54 1.60
C PRO A 190 -0.70 -18.37 0.61
N PHE A 191 -1.77 -17.56 0.62
CA PHE A 191 -1.90 -16.40 -0.28
C PHE A 191 -0.88 -15.31 0.03
N PHE A 192 -0.71 -14.94 1.30
CA PHE A 192 0.29 -13.95 1.71
C PHE A 192 1.73 -14.42 1.47
N ARG A 193 1.98 -15.72 1.62
CA ARG A 193 3.27 -16.33 1.29
C ARG A 193 3.55 -16.22 -0.21
N HIS A 194 2.55 -16.51 -1.03
CA HIS A 194 2.65 -16.41 -2.49
C HIS A 194 2.90 -14.97 -2.95
N ILE A 195 2.20 -13.99 -2.38
CA ILE A 195 2.44 -12.56 -2.62
C ILE A 195 3.90 -12.20 -2.29
N ALA A 196 4.42 -12.64 -1.13
CA ALA A 196 5.79 -12.36 -0.75
C ALA A 196 6.83 -12.97 -1.71
N GLN A 197 6.55 -14.15 -2.27
CA GLN A 197 7.41 -14.77 -3.29
C GLN A 197 7.42 -13.98 -4.60
N ILE A 198 6.25 -13.53 -5.08
CA ILE A 198 6.13 -12.69 -6.28
C ILE A 198 6.89 -11.38 -6.09
N ASP A 199 6.68 -10.70 -4.95
CA ASP A 199 7.37 -9.46 -4.64
C ASP A 199 8.88 -9.65 -4.51
N LEU A 200 9.33 -10.76 -3.91
CA LEU A 200 10.74 -11.07 -3.74
C LEU A 200 11.44 -11.31 -5.09
N ILE A 201 10.84 -12.09 -5.97
CA ILE A 201 11.35 -12.33 -7.34
C ILE A 201 11.39 -11.01 -8.14
N LYS A 202 10.32 -10.21 -8.03
CA LYS A 202 10.17 -8.99 -8.82
C LYS A 202 11.13 -7.88 -8.42
N TYR A 203 11.22 -7.61 -7.13
CA TYR A 203 11.88 -6.42 -6.61
C TYR A 203 13.21 -6.70 -5.91
N GLY A 204 13.47 -7.95 -5.53
CA GLY A 204 14.67 -8.37 -4.82
C GLY A 204 14.56 -8.24 -3.29
N ALA A 205 15.46 -8.94 -2.59
CA ALA A 205 15.43 -9.17 -1.14
C ALA A 205 15.43 -7.92 -0.24
N GLU A 206 15.90 -6.78 -0.74
CA GLU A 206 16.06 -5.54 0.03
C GLU A 206 14.97 -4.49 -0.30
N HIS A 207 14.01 -4.80 -1.18
CA HIS A 207 13.05 -3.80 -1.63
C HIS A 207 11.92 -3.58 -0.62
N PRO A 208 11.47 -2.33 -0.39
CA PRO A 208 10.38 -2.01 0.56
C PRO A 208 9.08 -2.79 0.34
N ARG A 209 8.77 -3.15 -0.91
CA ARG A 209 7.61 -4.01 -1.23
C ARG A 209 7.72 -5.38 -0.56
N VAL A 210 8.90 -6.00 -0.57
CA VAL A 210 9.16 -7.26 0.15
C VAL A 210 9.01 -7.06 1.65
N GLY A 211 9.49 -5.93 2.18
CA GLY A 211 9.28 -5.55 3.58
C GLY A 211 7.79 -5.49 3.96
N LYS A 212 6.93 -4.95 3.09
CA LYS A 212 5.47 -4.94 3.31
C LYS A 212 4.91 -6.36 3.36
N SER A 213 5.30 -7.22 2.42
CA SER A 213 4.79 -8.58 2.34
C SER A 213 5.25 -9.45 3.52
N PHE A 214 6.45 -9.22 4.03
CA PHE A 214 6.92 -9.83 5.29
C PHE A 214 6.21 -9.29 6.53
N ASN A 215 5.90 -8.00 6.57
CA ASN A 215 5.06 -7.45 7.64
C ASN A 215 3.67 -8.12 7.65
N ASN A 216 3.06 -8.30 6.47
CA ASN A 216 1.79 -9.01 6.35
C ASN A 216 1.91 -10.46 6.82
N LEU A 217 2.92 -11.20 6.38
CA LEU A 217 3.16 -12.57 6.85
C LEU A 217 3.33 -12.64 8.37
N SER A 218 4.07 -11.71 8.96
CA SER A 218 4.20 -11.61 10.41
C SER A 218 2.85 -11.44 11.11
N ASP A 219 1.96 -10.60 10.57
CA ASP A 219 0.62 -10.42 11.14
C ASP A 219 -0.20 -11.71 11.06
N VAL A 220 -0.14 -12.43 9.94
CA VAL A 220 -0.82 -13.73 9.79
C VAL A 220 -0.32 -14.73 10.83
N TYR A 221 1.00 -14.88 11.00
CA TYR A 221 1.56 -15.76 12.03
C TYR A 221 1.20 -15.33 13.45
N PHE A 222 1.15 -14.02 13.71
CA PHE A 222 0.74 -13.49 15.00
C PHE A 222 -0.72 -13.85 15.31
N ARG A 223 -1.62 -13.73 14.34
CA ARG A 223 -3.04 -14.15 14.45
C ARG A 223 -3.22 -15.65 14.64
N LEU A 224 -2.25 -16.45 14.19
CA LEU A 224 -2.18 -17.89 14.44
C LEU A 224 -1.61 -18.24 15.82
N GLU A 225 -1.29 -17.24 16.65
CA GLU A 225 -0.58 -17.38 17.94
C GLU A 225 0.83 -18.01 17.79
N GLU A 226 1.39 -17.96 16.58
CA GLU A 226 2.71 -18.51 16.25
C GLU A 226 3.79 -17.41 16.29
N CYS A 227 4.08 -16.89 17.49
CA CYS A 227 5.06 -15.82 17.66
C CYS A 227 6.47 -16.19 17.15
N GLY A 228 6.83 -17.48 17.23
CA GLY A 228 8.09 -18.00 16.70
C GLY A 228 8.19 -17.88 15.17
N GLY A 229 7.07 -18.08 14.47
CA GLY A 229 6.96 -17.90 13.02
C GLY A 229 6.90 -16.43 12.60
N ALA A 230 6.24 -15.57 13.40
CA ALA A 230 6.10 -14.14 13.10
C ALA A 230 7.41 -13.36 13.19
N ARG A 231 8.21 -13.61 14.24
CA ARG A 231 9.39 -12.81 14.58
C ARG A 231 10.43 -12.68 13.46
N PRO A 232 10.81 -13.74 12.72
CA PRO A 232 11.77 -13.63 11.63
C PRO A 232 11.29 -12.72 10.50
N PHE A 233 10.02 -12.83 10.09
CA PHE A 233 9.44 -11.96 9.05
C PHE A 233 9.37 -10.50 9.50
N PHE A 234 8.93 -10.24 10.74
CA PHE A 234 8.88 -8.88 11.28
C PHE A 234 10.27 -8.24 11.35
N SER A 235 11.26 -8.99 11.85
CA SER A 235 12.65 -8.52 11.97
C SER A 235 13.23 -8.18 10.60
N GLN A 236 12.94 -9.02 9.59
CA GLN A 236 13.38 -8.79 8.22
C GLN A 236 12.69 -7.57 7.59
N ALA A 237 11.39 -7.40 7.80
CA ALA A 237 10.65 -6.23 7.34
C ALA A 237 11.23 -4.92 7.88
N ILE A 238 11.48 -4.86 9.20
CA ILE A 238 12.12 -3.70 9.86
C ILE A 238 13.48 -3.40 9.24
N TRP A 239 14.30 -4.44 9.05
CA TRP A 239 15.63 -4.28 8.47
C TRP A 239 15.55 -3.70 7.05
N ILE A 240 14.65 -4.22 6.20
CA ILE A 240 14.41 -3.72 4.84
C ILE A 240 14.05 -2.23 4.86
N PHE A 241 13.10 -1.83 5.73
CA PHE A 241 12.69 -0.42 5.82
C PHE A 241 13.82 0.49 6.31
N ARG A 242 14.58 0.07 7.32
CA ARG A 242 15.77 0.79 7.80
C ARG A 242 16.81 0.94 6.70
N LYS A 243 17.11 -0.12 5.96
CA LYS A 243 18.05 -0.11 4.85
C LYS A 243 17.62 0.84 3.74
N ASN A 244 16.35 0.81 3.34
CA ASN A 244 15.81 1.73 2.33
C ASN A 244 15.92 3.20 2.77
N ASN A 245 15.63 3.49 4.05
CA ASN A 245 15.80 4.83 4.60
C ASN A 245 17.25 5.29 4.59
N LEU A 246 18.19 4.41 4.97
CA LEU A 246 19.62 4.69 4.90
C LEU A 246 20.07 4.95 3.46
N ASP A 247 19.61 4.16 2.48
CA ASP A 247 19.96 4.34 1.07
C ASP A 247 19.38 5.63 0.49
N SER A 248 18.16 5.99 0.89
CA SER A 248 17.55 7.28 0.56
C SER A 248 18.38 8.45 1.09
N LEU A 249 18.83 8.37 2.34
CA LEU A 249 19.67 9.39 2.95
C LEU A 249 21.06 9.46 2.29
N ASN A 250 21.67 8.32 2.00
CA ASN A 250 22.96 8.25 1.31
C ASN A 250 22.88 8.90 -0.07
N ARG A 251 21.82 8.63 -0.85
CA ARG A 251 21.59 9.30 -2.14
C ARG A 251 21.46 10.82 -2.00
N LYS A 252 20.82 11.31 -0.92
CA LYS A 252 20.76 12.76 -0.63
C LYS A 252 22.14 13.32 -0.30
N LEU A 253 22.94 12.61 0.50
CA LEU A 253 24.30 13.03 0.85
C LEU A 253 25.25 13.02 -0.36
N ASP A 254 25.00 12.14 -1.32
CA ASP A 254 25.72 12.09 -2.59
C ASP A 254 25.25 13.13 -3.62
N SER A 255 24.21 13.91 -3.33
CA SER A 255 23.72 14.91 -4.26
C SER A 255 24.69 16.08 -4.41
N ALA A 256 24.63 16.75 -5.58
CA ALA A 256 25.45 17.93 -5.86
C ALA A 256 25.25 19.05 -4.82
N ASP A 257 24.06 19.15 -4.23
CA ASP A 257 23.76 20.15 -3.21
C ASP A 257 24.61 19.94 -1.95
N TYR A 258 24.76 18.70 -1.48
CA TYR A 258 25.59 18.38 -0.32
C TYR A 258 27.08 18.37 -0.66
N GLN A 259 27.47 17.88 -1.84
CA GLN A 259 28.87 17.88 -2.28
C GLN A 259 29.46 19.29 -2.47
N ARG A 260 28.62 20.32 -2.67
CA ARG A 260 29.06 21.72 -2.70
C ARG A 260 29.27 22.32 -1.31
N LEU A 261 28.59 21.78 -0.30
CA LEU A 261 28.58 22.33 1.05
C LEU A 261 29.58 21.63 1.99
N TYR A 262 29.94 20.38 1.70
CA TYR A 262 30.74 19.53 2.58
C TYR A 262 31.82 18.78 1.81
N SER A 263 32.96 18.55 2.47
CA SER A 263 34.05 17.72 1.95
C SER A 263 33.68 16.23 1.87
N GLN A 264 34.45 15.46 1.12
CA GLN A 264 34.24 14.00 1.01
C GLN A 264 34.41 13.29 2.36
N ASP A 265 35.36 13.73 3.19
CA ASP A 265 35.58 13.16 4.53
C ASP A 265 34.40 13.43 5.47
N GLU A 266 33.83 14.64 5.39
CA GLU A 266 32.61 15.00 6.12
C GLU A 266 31.44 14.14 5.66
N ILE A 267 31.19 14.03 4.35
CA ILE A 267 30.13 13.16 3.82
C ILE A 267 30.33 11.70 4.26
N ALA A 268 31.55 11.19 4.26
CA ALA A 268 31.86 9.84 4.74
C ALA A 268 31.55 9.68 6.24
N LEU A 269 31.90 10.66 7.06
CA LEU A 269 31.56 10.69 8.49
C LEU A 269 30.04 10.74 8.70
N PHE A 270 29.32 11.51 7.90
CA PHE A 270 27.87 11.67 7.95
C PHE A 270 27.16 10.37 7.62
N LYS A 271 27.60 9.68 6.57
CA LYS A 271 27.13 8.33 6.22
C LYS A 271 27.38 7.33 7.34
N LYS A 272 28.57 7.36 7.96
CA LYS A 272 28.91 6.50 9.10
C LYS A 272 27.96 6.73 10.28
N ARG A 273 27.75 7.99 10.68
CA ARG A 273 26.83 8.37 11.76
C ARG A 273 25.39 7.97 11.45
N ALA A 274 24.93 8.25 10.22
CA ALA A 274 23.59 7.86 9.76
C ALA A 274 23.38 6.35 9.81
N LYS A 275 24.37 5.56 9.36
CA LYS A 275 24.32 4.09 9.47
C LYS A 275 24.14 3.65 10.92
N GLN A 276 24.92 4.21 11.85
CA GLN A 276 24.83 3.87 13.28
C GLN A 276 23.44 4.17 13.87
N VAL A 277 22.86 5.32 13.56
CA VAL A 277 21.54 5.70 14.08
C VAL A 277 20.41 4.86 13.47
N ILE A 278 20.44 4.65 12.15
CA ILE A 278 19.35 4.01 11.41
C ILE A 278 19.41 2.48 11.55
N MET A 279 20.60 1.89 11.49
CA MET A 279 20.79 0.43 11.53
C MET A 279 21.12 -0.09 12.93
N GLY A 280 21.66 0.75 13.82
CA GLY A 280 22.19 0.36 15.13
C GLY A 280 23.71 0.07 15.11
N VAL A 281 24.25 -0.33 16.27
CA VAL A 281 25.70 -0.57 16.51
C VAL A 281 26.16 -1.98 16.11
N GLN A 282 25.24 -2.95 15.99
CA GLN A 282 25.56 -4.28 15.49
C GLN A 282 25.40 -4.30 13.97
N ASP A 283 26.40 -4.81 13.24
CA ASP A 283 26.18 -5.21 11.86
C ASP A 283 25.14 -6.35 11.91
N PRO A 284 23.94 -6.13 11.39
CA PRO A 284 22.90 -7.14 11.46
C PRO A 284 23.40 -8.36 10.66
N PRO A 285 23.17 -9.62 11.13
CA PRO A 285 23.62 -10.83 10.40
C PRO A 285 23.16 -10.74 8.95
N SER A 286 23.87 -11.36 8.00
CA SER A 286 23.70 -11.10 6.56
C SER A 286 22.26 -11.35 6.06
N PHE A 287 21.37 -10.38 6.25
CA PHE A 287 19.94 -10.44 5.95
C PHE A 287 19.67 -10.26 4.45
N ARG A 288 20.72 -10.21 3.61
CA ARG A 288 20.60 -10.21 2.15
C ARG A 288 20.02 -11.52 1.61
N LYS A 289 20.46 -12.65 2.18
CA LYS A 289 19.97 -13.99 1.80
C LYS A 289 18.78 -14.44 2.65
N SER A 290 18.57 -13.84 3.82
CA SER A 290 17.48 -14.23 4.73
C SER A 290 16.10 -14.05 4.11
N SER A 291 15.86 -13.06 3.25
CA SER A 291 14.55 -12.92 2.58
C SER A 291 14.21 -14.16 1.74
N TYR A 292 15.20 -14.73 1.03
CA TYR A 292 15.02 -15.98 0.28
C TYR A 292 14.93 -17.18 1.22
N ASP A 293 15.78 -17.24 2.25
CA ASP A 293 15.78 -18.33 3.23
C ASP A 293 14.42 -18.43 3.96
N LEU A 294 13.81 -17.29 4.31
CA LEU A 294 12.49 -17.23 4.97
C LEU A 294 11.34 -17.76 4.09
N LEU A 295 11.53 -17.77 2.77
CA LEU A 295 10.56 -18.29 1.80
C LEU A 295 11.03 -19.59 1.12
N SER A 296 12.14 -20.18 1.58
CA SER A 296 12.79 -21.35 0.97
C SER A 296 12.01 -22.63 1.25
N GLU A 297 10.95 -22.85 0.48
CA GLU A 297 10.16 -24.07 0.49
C GLU A 297 10.26 -24.81 -0.85
N LYS A 298 9.77 -26.04 -0.88
CA LYS A 298 9.81 -26.92 -2.05
C LYS A 298 9.10 -26.25 -3.24
N GLY A 299 9.85 -25.91 -4.28
CA GLY A 299 9.33 -25.31 -5.52
C GLY A 299 9.40 -23.78 -5.61
N PHE A 300 10.01 -23.10 -4.63
CA PHE A 300 10.45 -21.71 -4.78
C PHE A 300 11.88 -21.69 -5.31
N ASP A 301 12.07 -21.13 -6.50
CA ASP A 301 13.38 -20.98 -7.14
C ASP A 301 13.74 -19.50 -7.19
N GLU A 302 14.77 -19.11 -6.44
CA GLU A 302 15.28 -17.73 -6.41
C GLU A 302 15.82 -17.25 -7.77
N SER A 303 16.16 -18.18 -8.66
CA SER A 303 16.62 -17.90 -10.03
C SER A 303 15.48 -17.73 -11.03
N CYS A 304 14.23 -17.93 -10.59
CA CYS A 304 13.03 -17.74 -11.40
C CYS A 304 12.89 -16.27 -11.79
N LYS A 305 13.47 -15.88 -12.92
CA LYS A 305 13.15 -14.61 -13.57
C LYS A 305 11.69 -14.68 -13.99
N LEU A 306 10.89 -13.68 -13.61
CA LEU A 306 9.47 -13.52 -13.97
C LEU A 306 9.18 -14.17 -15.33
N CYS A 307 8.36 -15.21 -15.35
CA CYS A 307 8.17 -16.00 -16.56
C CYS A 307 7.59 -15.15 -17.71
N GLU A 308 7.86 -15.64 -18.92
CA GLU A 308 7.91 -14.88 -20.18
C GLU A 308 6.59 -14.22 -20.62
N ASN A 309 5.44 -14.68 -20.12
CA ASN A 309 4.13 -14.15 -20.48
C ASN A 309 3.79 -12.91 -19.65
N LYS A 310 4.14 -11.73 -20.16
CA LYS A 310 3.66 -10.45 -19.64
C LYS A 310 2.32 -10.12 -20.28
N ARG A 311 1.40 -9.55 -19.49
CA ARG A 311 0.17 -8.95 -20.03
C ARG A 311 0.53 -7.91 -21.12
N PRO A 312 -0.13 -7.92 -22.29
CA PRO A 312 0.07 -6.91 -23.33
C PRO A 312 -0.09 -5.48 -22.80
N SER A 313 0.73 -4.54 -23.28
CA SER A 313 0.75 -3.16 -22.79
C SER A 313 -0.45 -2.32 -23.23
N ASP A 314 -1.15 -2.73 -24.29
CA ASP A 314 -2.36 -2.13 -24.85
C ASP A 314 -3.65 -2.55 -24.13
N PHE A 315 -3.53 -3.34 -23.04
CA PHE A 315 -4.66 -3.88 -22.29
C PHE A 315 -5.31 -2.88 -21.31
N ASP A 316 -4.84 -1.62 -21.24
CA ASP A 316 -5.40 -0.49 -20.46
C ASP A 316 -5.85 -0.85 -19.01
N ASN A 317 -5.06 -1.64 -18.27
CA ASN A 317 -5.42 -2.08 -16.91
C ASN A 317 -5.09 -1.02 -15.84
N TRP A 318 -6.09 -0.63 -15.04
CA TRP A 318 -5.97 0.34 -13.94
C TRP A 318 -5.83 -0.27 -12.55
N GLN A 319 -5.75 -1.60 -12.43
CA GLN A 319 -5.59 -2.24 -11.12
C GLN A 319 -4.15 -2.48 -10.67
N VAL A 320 -3.14 -2.11 -11.48
CA VAL A 320 -1.73 -2.21 -11.05
C VAL A 320 -1.28 -0.89 -10.40
N ARG A 321 -2.02 -0.43 -9.40
CA ARG A 321 -1.49 0.56 -8.45
C ARG A 321 -0.60 -0.18 -7.45
N ARG A 322 0.65 -0.36 -7.87
CA ARG A 322 1.76 -0.68 -6.96
C ARG A 322 1.71 0.31 -5.81
N ALA A 323 1.76 -0.22 -4.59
CA ALA A 323 1.78 0.58 -3.37
C ALA A 323 2.71 1.78 -3.56
N GLY A 324 2.12 2.98 -3.61
CA GLY A 324 2.88 4.22 -3.46
C GLY A 324 3.63 4.19 -2.13
N HIS A 325 4.69 4.99 -2.02
CA HIS A 325 5.42 5.15 -0.77
C HIS A 325 4.45 5.34 0.40
N PHE A 326 4.50 4.41 1.36
CA PHE A 326 3.81 4.54 2.62
C PHE A 326 4.68 5.41 3.53
N ASP A 327 4.19 6.61 3.84
CA ASP A 327 4.91 7.61 4.65
C ASP A 327 4.16 7.78 5.98
N ALA A 328 4.22 6.76 6.86
CA ALA A 328 3.61 6.79 8.21
C ALA A 328 4.30 7.74 9.20
N GLY A 329 5.34 8.41 8.73
CA GLY A 329 6.21 9.24 9.52
C GLY A 329 7.51 9.50 8.76
N PHE A 330 8.31 10.41 9.28
CA PHE A 330 9.65 10.65 8.76
C PHE A 330 10.68 10.59 9.89
N ILE A 331 11.92 10.38 9.47
CA ILE A 331 13.10 10.66 10.29
C ILE A 331 13.90 11.74 9.57
N LYS A 332 14.17 12.83 10.27
CA LYS A 332 14.98 13.94 9.80
C LYS A 332 16.17 14.08 10.71
N ILE A 333 17.33 13.75 10.17
CA ILE A 333 18.61 13.97 10.83
C ILE A 333 19.43 14.92 9.97
N ASP A 334 20.21 15.79 10.62
CA ASP A 334 21.32 16.46 9.96
C ASP A 334 22.55 15.60 10.26
N PRO A 335 22.99 14.79 9.29
CA PRO A 335 24.09 13.90 9.54
C PRO A 335 25.41 14.68 9.66
N THR A 336 25.39 16.00 9.38
CA THR A 336 26.55 16.90 9.49
C THR A 336 26.91 17.27 10.93
N LYS A 337 25.99 17.01 11.86
CA LYS A 337 26.13 17.37 13.27
C LYS A 337 26.36 16.14 14.12
N GLU A 338 27.07 16.31 15.22
CA GLU A 338 27.09 15.31 16.29
C GLU A 338 25.68 15.14 16.84
N GLN A 339 25.22 13.88 16.92
CA GLN A 339 23.87 13.58 17.38
C GLN A 339 23.82 13.62 18.91
N LYS A 340 23.12 14.61 19.43
CA LYS A 340 22.92 14.87 20.87
C LYS A 340 21.71 14.10 21.42
N GLY A 341 20.81 13.67 20.55
CA GLY A 341 19.64 12.88 20.90
C GLY A 341 18.60 12.81 19.78
N LEU A 342 17.58 12.01 20.01
CA LEU A 342 16.41 11.87 19.15
C LEU A 342 15.19 12.52 19.80
N ILE A 343 14.40 13.23 19.02
CA ILE A 343 13.13 13.83 19.45
C ILE A 343 12.01 13.09 18.73
N PHE A 344 11.21 12.34 19.49
CA PHE A 344 9.99 11.71 19.02
C PHE A 344 8.84 12.69 19.12
N CYS A 345 8.32 13.06 17.96
CA CYS A 345 7.29 14.07 17.78
C CYS A 345 5.92 13.41 17.54
N LEU A 346 4.95 13.76 18.39
CA LEU A 346 3.57 13.30 18.34
C LEU A 346 2.65 14.48 18.01
N HIS A 347 1.95 14.40 16.88
CA HIS A 347 1.13 15.52 16.41
C HIS A 347 -0.15 15.69 17.25
N GLY A 348 -0.74 16.89 17.17
CA GLY A 348 -2.02 17.20 17.82
C GLY A 348 -3.23 16.57 17.12
N LEU A 349 -4.40 16.76 17.73
CA LEU A 349 -5.68 16.30 17.19
C LEU A 349 -5.95 16.95 15.83
N GLY A 350 -6.28 16.14 14.82
CA GLY A 350 -6.57 16.63 13.46
C GLY A 350 -5.35 17.00 12.62
N LEU A 351 -4.14 16.75 13.13
CA LEU A 351 -2.86 16.95 12.44
C LEU A 351 -2.27 15.62 11.96
N ASN A 352 -1.02 15.67 11.48
CA ASN A 352 -0.23 14.52 11.08
C ASN A 352 1.27 14.79 11.29
N HIS A 353 2.11 13.77 11.08
CA HIS A 353 3.56 13.83 11.24
C HIS A 353 4.22 14.98 10.45
N ALA A 354 3.66 15.36 9.30
CA ALA A 354 4.20 16.45 8.48
C ALA A 354 4.11 17.82 9.15
N SER A 355 3.27 17.99 10.18
CA SER A 355 3.24 19.21 11.02
C SER A 355 4.61 19.49 11.67
N TYR A 356 5.42 18.45 11.88
CA TYR A 356 6.77 18.60 12.40
C TYR A 356 7.83 18.80 11.34
N MET A 357 7.50 18.82 10.04
CA MET A 357 8.52 18.89 8.97
C MET A 357 9.36 20.17 9.07
N GLU A 358 8.73 21.33 9.29
CA GLU A 358 9.43 22.61 9.45
C GLU A 358 10.22 22.68 10.76
N PHE A 359 9.67 22.13 11.85
CA PHE A 359 10.40 21.97 13.10
C PHE A 359 11.65 21.09 12.90
N ALA A 360 11.49 19.95 12.24
CA ALA A 360 12.55 18.99 11.98
C ALA A 360 13.66 19.59 11.11
N LYS A 361 13.31 20.37 10.09
CA LYS A 361 14.29 21.12 9.28
C LYS A 361 15.09 22.13 10.11
N LYS A 362 14.46 22.79 11.09
CA LYS A 362 15.10 23.78 11.96
C LYS A 362 15.96 23.15 13.05
N ILE A 363 15.55 21.99 13.56
CA ILE A 363 16.17 21.36 14.74
C ILE A 363 17.30 20.41 14.37
N ALA A 364 17.18 19.70 13.24
CA ALA A 364 18.21 18.80 12.76
C ALA A 364 19.61 19.44 12.74
N PRO A 365 19.81 20.68 12.24
CA PRO A 365 21.10 21.38 12.24
C PRO A 365 21.72 21.68 13.62
N TYR A 366 20.97 21.50 14.71
CA TYR A 366 21.50 21.64 16.07
C TYR A 366 22.03 20.32 16.67
N GLY A 367 21.95 19.23 15.90
CA GLY A 367 22.40 17.90 16.31
C GLY A 367 21.31 17.04 16.95
N TYR A 368 20.03 17.34 16.72
CA TYR A 368 18.93 16.51 17.22
C TYR A 368 18.18 15.86 16.05
N GLY A 369 18.16 14.53 16.02
CA GLY A 369 17.34 13.81 15.05
C GLY A 369 15.87 13.92 15.42
N VAL A 370 15.00 14.22 14.46
CA VAL A 370 13.57 14.32 14.69
C VAL A 370 12.87 13.15 14.01
N VAL A 371 12.18 12.35 14.81
CA VAL A 371 11.30 11.27 14.36
C VAL A 371 9.88 11.77 14.55
N ALA A 372 9.12 11.91 13.48
CA ALA A 372 7.71 12.28 13.57
C ALA A 372 6.88 11.15 12.98
N ILE A 373 5.86 10.73 13.72
CA ILE A 373 4.98 9.63 13.31
C ILE A 373 3.54 10.06 13.40
N ASP A 374 2.71 9.42 12.59
CA ASP A 374 1.27 9.52 12.77
C ASP A 374 0.83 8.66 13.95
N VAL A 375 -0.16 9.16 14.68
CA VAL A 375 -0.88 8.42 15.71
C VAL A 375 -2.09 7.75 15.06
N ARG A 376 -2.48 6.57 15.56
CA ARG A 376 -3.71 5.90 15.12
C ARG A 376 -4.89 6.88 15.19
N GLY A 377 -5.61 6.98 14.09
CA GLY A 377 -6.76 7.85 13.87
C GLY A 377 -6.42 9.12 13.09
N PHE A 378 -5.13 9.35 12.76
CA PHE A 378 -4.66 10.61 12.22
C PHE A 378 -3.66 10.46 11.07
N GLY A 379 -3.50 11.53 10.29
CA GLY A 379 -2.54 11.58 9.20
C GLY A 379 -2.67 10.50 8.15
N SER A 380 -1.55 9.96 7.70
CA SER A 380 -1.51 8.82 6.79
C SER A 380 -2.14 7.58 7.43
N LEU A 381 -1.99 7.37 8.74
CA LEU A 381 -2.63 6.26 9.46
C LEU A 381 -4.15 6.38 9.52
N SER A 382 -4.73 7.59 9.49
CA SER A 382 -6.18 7.78 9.40
C SER A 382 -6.77 7.20 8.10
N LYS A 383 -5.91 7.05 7.07
CA LYS A 383 -6.28 6.47 5.78
C LYS A 383 -6.08 4.95 5.76
N GLU A 384 -5.51 4.39 6.83
CA GLU A 384 -5.23 2.96 6.97
C GLU A 384 -6.25 2.29 7.88
N LYS A 385 -7.04 1.39 7.31
CA LYS A 385 -8.08 0.67 8.04
C LYS A 385 -7.47 -0.19 9.17
N GLY A 386 -7.95 -0.02 10.40
CA GLY A 386 -7.34 -0.58 11.62
C GLY A 386 -6.51 0.44 12.41
N PHE A 387 -6.03 1.48 11.73
CA PHE A 387 -5.43 2.69 12.32
C PHE A 387 -6.26 3.95 12.01
N ASP A 388 -7.42 3.82 11.35
CA ASP A 388 -8.30 4.90 10.93
C ASP A 388 -9.11 5.49 12.09
N LYS A 389 -9.30 4.67 13.11
CA LYS A 389 -9.98 5.06 14.35
C LYS A 389 -8.96 5.55 15.37
N ILE A 390 -9.40 6.53 16.13
CA ILE A 390 -8.70 7.03 17.30
C ILE A 390 -8.62 5.88 18.32
N ASP A 391 -7.45 5.24 18.40
CA ASP A 391 -7.13 4.20 19.40
C ASP A 391 -5.83 4.57 20.09
N MET A 392 -5.96 5.36 21.15
CA MET A 392 -4.84 5.90 21.92
C MET A 392 -4.09 4.83 22.71
N ALA A 393 -4.79 3.78 23.15
CA ALA A 393 -4.17 2.70 23.92
C ALA A 393 -3.23 1.90 23.03
N SER A 394 -3.71 1.42 21.89
CA SER A 394 -2.87 0.69 20.95
C SER A 394 -1.84 1.60 20.27
N GLY A 395 -2.13 2.90 20.11
CA GLY A 395 -1.14 3.90 19.67
C GLY A 395 0.00 4.10 20.68
N MET A 396 -0.27 3.96 21.98
CA MET A 396 0.75 3.96 23.02
C MET A 396 1.64 2.71 22.93
N ASP A 397 1.05 1.55 22.62
CA ASP A 397 1.81 0.31 22.40
C ASP A 397 2.71 0.40 21.15
N ASP A 398 2.21 0.99 20.05
CA ASP A 398 3.02 1.26 18.85
C ASP A 398 4.20 2.16 19.17
N LEU A 399 3.93 3.26 19.89
CA LEU A 399 4.96 4.20 20.31
C LEU A 399 5.99 3.52 21.21
N ARG A 400 5.54 2.65 22.13
CA ARG A 400 6.42 1.89 23.00
C ARG A 400 7.30 0.95 22.21
N ALA A 401 6.73 0.16 21.31
CA ALA A 401 7.48 -0.74 20.45
C ALA A 401 8.55 0.02 19.66
N MET A 402 8.16 1.15 19.07
CA MET A 402 9.07 1.98 18.28
C MET A 402 10.20 2.58 19.11
N VAL A 403 9.89 3.25 20.22
CA VAL A 403 10.92 3.86 21.09
C VAL A 403 11.82 2.79 21.69
N SER A 404 11.27 1.62 22.07
CA SER A 404 12.07 0.48 22.55
C SER A 404 13.06 0.01 21.49
N MET A 405 12.62 -0.14 20.24
CA MET A 405 13.51 -0.50 19.14
C MET A 405 14.63 0.52 18.92
N PHE A 406 14.36 1.82 19.10
CA PHE A 406 15.37 2.86 19.00
C PHE A 406 16.33 2.87 20.18
N ARG A 407 15.82 2.69 21.41
CA ARG A 407 16.61 2.57 22.64
C ARG A 407 17.55 1.37 22.59
N ASP A 408 17.06 0.21 22.14
CA ASP A 408 17.86 -1.00 21.97
C ASP A 408 18.97 -0.80 20.92
N SER A 409 18.66 -0.07 19.85
CA SER A 409 19.61 0.20 18.77
C SER A 409 20.60 1.33 19.10
N ASN A 410 20.29 2.20 20.06
CA ASN A 410 21.04 3.41 20.42
C ASN A 410 21.09 3.61 21.94
N LYS A 411 21.70 2.67 22.67
CA LYS A 411 21.67 2.60 24.15
C LYS A 411 22.06 3.91 24.86
N ASP A 412 23.03 4.64 24.31
CA ASP A 412 23.58 5.85 24.93
C ASP A 412 22.93 7.16 24.43
N SER A 413 22.03 7.10 23.44
CA SER A 413 21.39 8.29 22.89
C SER A 413 20.26 8.78 23.78
N ARG A 414 20.20 10.10 24.02
CA ARG A 414 19.06 10.71 24.72
C ARG A 414 17.83 10.67 23.83
N ILE A 415 16.68 10.26 24.37
CA ILE A 415 15.41 10.28 23.64
C ILE A 415 14.49 11.29 24.34
N PHE A 416 13.97 12.22 23.56
CA PHE A 416 13.05 13.24 24.03
C PHE A 416 11.69 13.00 23.42
N MET A 417 10.64 13.12 24.24
CA MET A 417 9.27 13.15 23.75
C MET A 417 8.83 14.59 23.57
N LEU A 418 8.33 14.91 22.39
CA LEU A 418 7.73 16.20 22.09
C LEU A 418 6.33 15.95 21.51
N GLY A 419 5.36 16.70 21.98
CA GLY A 419 4.02 16.58 21.45
C GLY A 419 3.23 17.86 21.56
N GLU A 420 2.34 18.07 20.60
CA GLU A 420 1.44 19.21 20.57
C GLU A 420 0.04 18.78 21.00
N SER A 421 -0.60 19.51 21.92
CA SER A 421 -1.99 19.27 22.32
C SER A 421 -2.21 17.79 22.73
N MET A 422 -3.05 17.04 22.00
CA MET A 422 -3.22 15.60 22.16
C MET A 422 -1.89 14.83 22.14
N GLY A 423 -1.00 15.14 21.19
CA GLY A 423 0.33 14.55 21.15
C GLY A 423 1.18 14.90 22.37
N GLY A 424 0.97 16.08 22.96
CA GLY A 424 1.61 16.49 24.22
C GLY A 424 1.11 15.66 25.40
N ALA A 425 -0.20 15.39 25.47
CA ALA A 425 -0.77 14.48 26.46
C ALA A 425 -0.23 13.05 26.30
N LEU A 426 -0.11 12.55 25.07
CA LEU A 426 0.50 11.25 24.78
C LEU A 426 1.98 11.21 25.17
N ALA A 427 2.75 12.26 24.85
CA ALA A 427 4.16 12.36 25.21
C ALA A 427 4.37 12.33 26.73
N LEU A 428 3.55 13.07 27.49
CA LEU A 428 3.58 13.05 28.95
C LEU A 428 3.17 11.69 29.50
N GLN A 429 2.10 11.09 28.97
CA GLN A 429 1.63 9.78 29.40
C GLN A 429 2.67 8.69 29.12
N PHE A 430 3.27 8.70 27.93
CA PHE A 430 4.34 7.78 27.54
C PHE A 430 5.53 7.89 28.51
N THR A 431 5.97 9.12 28.77
CA THR A 431 7.11 9.39 29.66
C THR A 431 6.82 8.97 31.10
N ALA A 432 5.59 9.11 31.57
CA ALA A 432 5.18 8.65 32.90
C ALA A 432 5.09 7.11 33.00
N GLN A 433 4.69 6.43 31.93
CA GLN A 433 4.52 4.99 31.90
C GLN A 433 5.82 4.23 31.62
N PHE A 434 6.72 4.79 30.81
CA PHE A 434 7.96 4.16 30.35
C PHE A 434 9.18 5.09 30.53
N PRO A 435 9.48 5.55 31.76
CA PRO A 435 10.57 6.49 32.02
C PRO A 435 11.96 5.94 31.65
N GLU A 436 12.12 4.62 31.60
CA GLU A 436 13.36 3.96 31.18
C GLU A 436 13.66 4.09 29.68
N LEU A 437 12.63 4.39 28.87
CA LEU A 437 12.76 4.47 27.42
C LEU A 437 13.14 5.86 26.91
N VAL A 438 13.03 6.91 27.72
CA VAL A 438 13.16 8.32 27.31
C VAL A 438 14.27 9.05 28.06
#